data_AF-A0A3E0WJJ3-F1
#
_entry.id   AF-A0A3E0WJJ3-F1
#
_cell.length_a   1.000
_cell.length_b   1.000
_cell.length_c   1.000
_cell.angle_alpha   90.00
_cell.angle_beta   90.00
_cell.angle_gamma   90.00
#
_symmetry.space_group_name_H-M   'P 1'
#
loop_
_entity.id
_entity.type
_entity.pdbx_description
1 polymer ?
#
loop_
_entity_poly.entity_id
_entity_poly.type
_entity_poly.pdbx_seq_one_letter_code
_entity_poly.pdbx_strand_id
1 'polypeptide(L)'
;MSTLVVYYTAPGEDREVAEAVARESGAETEFIREVHTAEGLFGFNKNVLWGGPAEEDIGEPTHDPSTYDLVAIGSSVENGHITAPVEAFVKAYRDDLPRVAFF
;
A
#
# COMPACT_ATOMS: atom_id res chain seq x y z
N MET A 1 12.67 -4.64 -16.26
CA MET A 1 11.49 -5.14 -15.52
C MET A 1 11.06 -4.00 -14.63
N SER A 2 9.86 -3.46 -14.81
CA SER A 2 9.35 -2.40 -13.94
C SER A 2 8.92 -3.01 -12.60
N THR A 3 9.33 -2.40 -11.49
CA THR A 3 9.00 -2.86 -10.14
C THR A 3 8.46 -1.69 -9.34
N LEU A 4 7.36 -1.93 -8.62
CA LEU A 4 6.81 -1.01 -7.63
C LEU A 4 7.04 -1.60 -6.24
N VAL A 5 7.67 -0.84 -5.34
CA VAL A 5 7.80 -1.18 -3.93
C VAL A 5 6.71 -0.47 -3.15
N VAL A 6 5.68 -1.22 -2.76
CA VAL A 6 4.58 -0.74 -1.92
C VAL A 6 4.91 -1.07 -0.48
N TYR A 7 4.80 -0.12 0.45
CA TYR A 7 5.09 -0.42 1.85
C TYR A 7 4.29 0.43 2.82
N TYR A 8 4.11 -0.11 4.02
CA TYR A 8 3.62 0.60 5.20
C TYR A 8 4.62 0.45 6.34
N THR A 9 4.78 1.49 7.15
CA THR A 9 5.53 1.44 8.41
C THR A 9 4.68 2.08 9.50
N ALA A 10 4.65 1.45 10.68
CA ALA A 10 3.96 2.06 11.81
C ALA A 10 4.66 3.36 12.23
N PRO A 11 3.97 4.30 12.89
CA PRO A 11 4.61 5.50 13.42
C PRO A 11 5.79 5.15 14.34
N GLY A 12 6.97 5.71 14.04
CA GLY A 12 8.19 5.45 14.81
C GLY A 12 9.00 4.24 14.32
N GLU A 13 8.51 3.49 13.33
CA GLU A 13 9.29 2.50 12.60
C GLU A 13 9.99 3.12 11.39
N ASP A 14 11.17 2.59 11.07
CA ASP A 14 12.00 3.09 9.99
C ASP A 14 11.57 2.52 8.63
N ARG A 15 11.64 3.38 7.61
CA ARG A 15 11.34 3.06 6.20
C ARG A 15 12.56 2.52 5.45
N GLU A 16 13.70 2.45 6.12
CA GLU A 16 15.01 2.12 5.56
C GLU A 16 15.00 0.83 4.71
N VAL A 17 14.26 -0.21 5.12
CA VAL A 17 14.20 -1.48 4.37
C VAL A 17 13.54 -1.29 3.00
N ALA A 18 12.37 -0.65 2.95
CA ALA A 18 11.65 -0.42 1.69
C ALA A 18 12.44 0.52 0.76
N GLU A 19 13.06 1.56 1.33
CA GLU A 19 13.91 2.49 0.59
C GLU A 19 15.17 1.81 0.05
N ALA A 20 15.81 0.94 0.85
CA ALA A 20 16.96 0.16 0.40
C ALA A 20 16.57 -0.80 -0.74
N VAL A 21 15.47 -1.55 -0.60
CA VAL A 21 14.97 -2.45 -1.64
C VAL A 21 14.71 -1.66 -2.93
N ALA A 22 14.05 -0.52 -2.84
CA ALA A 22 13.76 0.31 -4.01
C ALA A 22 15.03 0.86 -4.66
N ARG A 23 15.97 1.38 -3.87
CA ARG A 23 17.24 1.93 -4.36
C ARG A 23 18.09 0.88 -5.07
N GLU A 24 18.28 -0.28 -4.46
CA GLU A 24 19.12 -1.34 -5.05
C GLU A 24 18.46 -1.96 -6.29
N SER A 25 17.12 -1.94 -6.36
CA SER A 25 16.36 -2.49 -7.49
C SER A 25 16.07 -1.46 -8.59
N GLY A 26 16.35 -0.16 -8.36
CA GLY A 26 15.94 0.93 -9.24
C GLY A 26 14.42 1.04 -9.40
N ALA A 27 13.67 0.66 -8.36
CA ALA A 27 12.22 0.59 -8.35
C ALA A 27 11.58 1.90 -7.88
N GLU A 28 10.35 2.13 -8.32
CA GLU A 28 9.52 3.21 -7.78
C GLU A 28 8.93 2.79 -6.43
N THR A 29 8.60 3.77 -5.59
CA THR A 29 8.06 3.53 -4.25
C THR A 29 6.65 4.09 -4.09
N GLU A 30 5.80 3.33 -3.41
CA GLU A 30 4.48 3.77 -2.96
C GLU A 30 4.37 3.54 -1.45
N PHE A 31 4.06 4.61 -0.71
CA PHE A 31 3.78 4.51 0.72
C PHE A 31 2.27 4.40 0.92
N ILE A 32 1.81 3.33 1.57
CA ILE A 32 0.39 3.17 1.92
C ILE A 32 0.05 4.20 3.00
N ARG A 33 -0.82 5.15 2.65
CA ARG A 33 -1.29 6.18 3.57
C ARG A 33 -2.54 5.69 4.27
N GLU A 34 -2.58 5.77 5.59
CA GLU A 34 -3.85 5.65 6.32
C GLU A 34 -4.66 6.93 6.14
N VAL A 35 -5.93 6.79 5.81
CA VAL A 35 -6.92 7.87 5.93
C VAL A 35 -7.61 7.65 7.27
N HIS A 36 -7.19 8.39 8.29
CA HIS A 36 -8.04 8.53 9.46
C HIS A 36 -9.29 9.29 9.01
N THR A 37 -10.42 8.61 8.92
CA THR A 37 -11.73 9.26 8.74
C THR A 37 -11.94 10.12 9.99
N ALA A 38 -11.54 11.38 9.92
CA ALA A 38 -11.91 12.35 10.94
C ALA A 38 -13.43 12.39 10.95
N GLU A 39 -14.05 11.94 12.04
CA GLU A 39 -15.42 12.28 12.38
C GLU A 39 -15.47 13.81 12.55
N GLY A 40 -15.60 14.53 11.43
CA GLY A 40 -15.43 15.97 11.39
C GLY A 40 -15.70 16.52 9.98
N LEU A 41 -16.99 16.69 9.68
CA LEU A 41 -17.55 17.68 8.75
C LEU A 41 -16.60 18.19 7.63
N PHE A 42 -16.79 17.71 6.40
CA PHE A 42 -16.15 18.15 5.13
C PHE A 42 -14.76 17.58 4.81
N GLY A 43 -14.72 16.32 4.35
CA GLY A 43 -13.59 15.77 3.58
C GLY A 43 -14.11 14.90 2.45
N PHE A 44 -13.71 15.18 1.21
CA PHE A 44 -14.28 14.63 -0.03
C PHE A 44 -14.12 13.10 -0.17
N ASN A 45 -15.24 12.37 -0.21
CA ASN A 45 -15.29 11.01 -0.76
C ASN A 45 -15.40 11.07 -2.28
N LYS A 46 -14.30 10.77 -2.99
CA LYS A 46 -14.30 10.67 -4.46
C LYS A 46 -14.28 9.25 -5.03
N ASN A 47 -14.02 8.21 -4.23
CA ASN A 47 -13.90 6.84 -4.75
C ASN A 47 -14.93 5.84 -4.18
N VAL A 48 -16.20 6.28 -4.15
CA VAL A 48 -17.38 5.40 -4.19
C VAL A 48 -17.61 4.79 -5.60
N LEU A 49 -16.70 5.02 -6.57
CA LEU A 49 -16.94 4.66 -7.97
C LEU A 49 -16.52 3.24 -8.40
N TRP A 50 -15.86 2.45 -7.55
CA TRP A 50 -15.67 1.01 -7.80
C TRP A 50 -15.97 0.23 -6.51
N GLY A 51 -17.08 -0.50 -6.52
CA GLY A 51 -17.69 -1.11 -5.33
C GLY A 51 -16.90 -2.25 -4.71
N GLY A 52 -16.06 -1.93 -3.72
CA GLY A 52 -15.55 -2.86 -2.70
C GLY A 52 -16.13 -2.55 -1.31
N PRO A 53 -16.21 -3.55 -0.40
CA PRO A 53 -16.72 -3.35 0.96
C PRO A 53 -15.79 -2.41 1.73
N ALA A 54 -16.37 -1.62 2.65
CA ALA A 54 -15.65 -0.67 3.50
C ALA A 54 -14.67 -1.42 4.43
N GLU A 55 -13.45 -1.63 3.97
CA GLU A 55 -12.29 -2.12 4.71
C GLU A 55 -11.27 -0.98 4.72
N GLU A 56 -10.90 -0.53 5.94
CA GLU A 56 -9.92 0.52 6.28
C GLU A 56 -9.51 1.46 5.15
N ASP A 57 -9.97 2.73 5.23
CA ASP A 57 -9.68 3.75 4.23
C ASP A 57 -8.15 3.95 4.11
N ILE A 58 -7.51 3.24 3.19
CA ILE A 58 -6.18 3.57 2.71
C ILE A 58 -6.32 4.59 1.59
N GLY A 59 -5.38 5.52 1.53
CA GLY A 59 -5.31 6.49 0.45
C GLY A 59 -5.08 5.79 -0.89
N GLU A 60 -5.70 6.33 -1.95
CA GLU A 60 -5.46 5.83 -3.30
C GLU A 60 -3.96 5.92 -3.63
N PRO A 61 -3.35 4.84 -4.16
CA PRO A 61 -1.95 4.84 -4.53
C PRO A 61 -1.71 5.84 -5.66
N THR A 62 -0.55 6.46 -5.63
CA THR A 62 -0.11 7.42 -6.64
C THR A 62 0.24 6.71 -7.95
N HIS A 63 0.79 5.51 -7.85
CA HIS A 63 1.12 4.64 -8.97
C HIS A 63 0.06 3.56 -9.19
N ASP A 64 -0.30 3.29 -10.45
CA ASP A 64 -1.20 2.19 -10.80
C ASP A 64 -0.43 0.85 -10.76
N PRO A 65 -0.72 -0.05 -9.80
CA PRO A 65 0.02 -1.30 -9.62
C PRO A 65 -0.06 -2.24 -10.82
N SER A 66 -1.13 -2.15 -11.62
CA SER A 66 -1.36 -3.01 -12.79
C SER A 66 -0.38 -2.75 -13.94
N THR A 67 0.28 -1.60 -13.93
CA THR A 67 1.23 -1.19 -14.98
C THR A 67 2.64 -1.74 -14.77
N TYR A 68 2.89 -2.43 -13.66
CA TYR A 68 4.20 -2.97 -13.29
C TYR A 68 4.34 -4.46 -13.60
N ASP A 69 5.58 -4.90 -13.83
CA ASP A 69 5.88 -6.33 -14.01
C ASP A 69 5.93 -7.10 -12.68
N LEU A 70 6.17 -6.39 -11.56
CA LEU A 70 6.32 -6.90 -10.19
C LEU A 70 5.90 -5.83 -9.18
N VAL A 71 5.15 -6.23 -8.17
CA VAL A 71 4.87 -5.42 -6.97
C VAL A 71 5.49 -6.08 -5.75
N ALA A 72 6.44 -5.41 -5.11
CA ALA A 72 7.05 -5.85 -3.86
C ALA A 72 6.35 -5.15 -2.69
N ILE A 73 5.71 -5.91 -1.81
CA ILE A 73 4.89 -5.40 -0.71
C ILE A 73 5.64 -5.58 0.61
N GLY A 74 6.00 -4.47 1.24
CA GLY A 74 6.66 -4.41 2.55
C GLY A 74 5.66 -4.18 3.67
N SER A 75 5.69 -5.01 4.71
CA SER A 75 4.90 -4.82 5.93
C SER A 75 5.80 -4.91 7.15
N SER A 76 5.60 -4.03 8.13
CA SER A 76 6.05 -4.37 9.48
C SER A 76 5.23 -5.55 10.02
N VAL A 77 5.82 -6.31 10.95
CA VAL A 77 5.15 -7.46 11.55
C VAL A 77 4.64 -7.03 12.92
N GLU A 78 3.33 -6.86 13.04
CA GLU A 78 2.67 -6.54 14.29
C GLU A 78 1.96 -7.77 14.85
N ASN A 79 2.31 -8.15 16.08
CA ASN A 79 1.71 -9.30 16.78
C ASN A 79 1.72 -10.62 15.97
N GLY A 80 2.69 -10.79 15.06
CA GLY A 80 2.82 -11.97 14.19
C GLY A 80 1.99 -11.93 12.90
N HIS A 81 1.39 -10.79 12.57
CA HIS A 81 0.59 -10.59 11.36
C HIS A 81 1.13 -9.43 10.51
N ILE A 82 0.73 -9.39 9.23
CA ILE A 82 0.88 -8.17 8.41
C ILE A 82 0.03 -7.05 9.00
N THR A 83 0.41 -5.81 8.76
CA THR A 83 -0.39 -4.67 9.25
C THR A 83 -1.70 -4.55 8.49
N ALA A 84 -2.71 -4.02 9.17
CA ALA A 84 -4.04 -3.84 8.60
C ALA A 84 -4.05 -2.97 7.31
N PRO A 85 -3.23 -1.90 7.18
CA PRO A 85 -3.10 -1.15 5.93
C PRO A 85 -2.57 -1.97 4.75
N VAL A 86 -1.63 -2.89 5.00
CA VAL A 86 -1.12 -3.78 3.95
C VAL A 86 -2.18 -4.81 3.56
N GLU A 87 -2.90 -5.36 4.55
CA GLU A 87 -4.03 -6.25 4.29
C GLU A 87 -5.11 -5.56 3.44
N ALA A 88 -5.48 -4.32 3.78
CA ALA A 88 -6.45 -3.50 3.05
C ALA A 88 -5.99 -3.25 1.61
N PHE A 89 -4.71 -2.90 1.40
CA PHE A 89 -4.14 -2.72 0.07
C PHE A 89 -4.24 -3.98 -0.78
N VAL A 90 -3.83 -5.13 -0.23
CA VAL A 90 -3.92 -6.41 -0.95
C VAL A 90 -5.37 -6.74 -1.29
N LYS A 91 -6.32 -6.53 -0.37
CA LYS A 91 -7.74 -6.79 -0.65
C LYS A 91 -8.32 -5.87 -1.72
N ALA A 92 -7.94 -4.60 -1.71
CA ALA A 92 -8.43 -3.61 -2.66
C ALA A 92 -7.89 -3.84 -4.09
N TYR A 93 -6.63 -4.24 -4.22
CA TYR A 93 -5.94 -4.32 -5.53
C TYR A 93 -5.63 -5.75 -6.00
N ARG A 94 -6.01 -6.80 -5.26
CA ARG A 94 -5.63 -8.20 -5.56
C ARG A 94 -5.89 -8.65 -7.00
N ASP A 95 -6.97 -8.18 -7.61
CA ASP A 95 -7.35 -8.59 -8.97
C ASP A 95 -6.52 -7.86 -10.04
N ASP A 96 -5.88 -6.75 -9.67
CA ASP A 96 -5.03 -5.90 -10.52
C ASP A 96 -3.52 -6.09 -10.26
N LEU A 97 -3.16 -6.81 -9.19
CA LEU A 97 -1.77 -7.07 -8.84
C LEU A 97 -1.12 -8.07 -9.82
N PRO A 98 0.09 -7.77 -10.34
CA PRO A 98 0.83 -8.66 -11.23
C PRO A 98 1.53 -9.76 -10.41
N ARG A 99 2.81 -10.01 -10.66
CA ARG A 99 3.62 -10.84 -9.76
C ARG A 99 3.83 -10.08 -8.46
N VAL A 100 3.73 -10.78 -7.33
CA VAL A 100 3.85 -10.19 -5.99
C VAL A 100 5.00 -10.85 -5.23
N ALA A 101 5.80 -10.05 -4.54
CA ALA A 101 6.77 -10.49 -3.54
C ALA A 101 6.47 -9.79 -2.21
N PHE A 102 6.57 -10.51 -1.09
CA PHE A 102 6.40 -9.94 0.24
C PHE A 102 7.74 -9.86 0.97
N PHE A 103 7.94 -8.81 1.76
CA PHE A 103 9.12 -8.63 2.60
C PHE A 103 8.81 -7.90 3.90
#